data_AF-A0A6A5TH20-F1
#
_entry.id   AF-A0A6A5TH20-F1
#
_cell.length_a   1.000
_cell.length_b   1.000
_cell.length_c   1.000
_cell.angle_alpha   90.00
_cell.angle_beta   90.00
_cell.angle_gamma   90.00
#
_symmetry.space_group_name_H-M   'P 1'
#
loop_
_entity.id
_entity.type
_entity.pdbx_description
1 polymer ?
#
loop_
_entity_poly.entity_id
_entity_poly.type
_entity_poly.pdbx_seq_one_letter_code
_entity_poly.pdbx_strand_id
1 'polypeptide(L)'
;MHDNAPIQPEKPDHYFNLKVPQSAPRMQIKKSYNQLVLLHHPDKQGPGASGDVAEFRKVQEAWEILGDETLRAEYDEYYDDVRREWEEYREALDEQERKNNENPDQRRARLREEARAERVKLAEEQRRQEEEEEREREEEEQKRKEEEARRARGNRPLTHAERWEKVFAFREEWRAKAIKEEDAEHENYSSTKGRDFLADGLECYCWGCKWRRQRVNKEEWEMGMPLWYWEKLIMADEKRKKAEEERQRREDEAYRRFEEAVRKDKEERQRREDEAHHRSEEASRKAREEQARQARERIEKERLASEKRARLAQEAAERKRKAKERTAEMRSNEATRRLREEQEKAAQLRIARAHIERQQVAYMQKLQTLQSSEGKRNEQEQVEVVLDLGWKKDKNKNKKGIKLQCLFCAARIEYYAWVCPEGGAVACNPCKNRLSRFVPVPLRIAEEEEGEEKADGDVDEKVKDG
;
A
#
# COMPACT_ATOMS: atom_id res chain seq x y z
N MET A 1 -5.35 -3.23 -6.01
CA MET A 1 -6.69 -3.84 -6.08
C MET A 1 -7.68 -2.72 -6.33
N HIS A 2 -7.71 -2.23 -7.56
CA HIS A 2 -8.63 -1.18 -8.04
C HIS A 2 -9.38 -1.76 -9.23
N ASP A 3 -9.95 -2.95 -9.04
CA ASP A 3 -10.47 -3.80 -10.13
C ASP A 3 -11.95 -4.11 -9.88
N ASN A 4 -12.74 -3.07 -9.61
CA ASN A 4 -14.20 -3.17 -9.61
C ASN A 4 -14.86 -1.82 -9.90
N ALA A 5 -14.38 -1.14 -10.94
CA ALA A 5 -15.11 0.00 -11.50
C ALA A 5 -16.29 -0.55 -12.32
N PRO A 6 -17.49 0.08 -12.25
CA PRO A 6 -18.61 -0.25 -13.11
C PRO A 6 -18.16 -0.25 -14.57
N ILE A 7 -18.55 -1.28 -15.32
CA ILE A 7 -18.25 -1.39 -16.75
C ILE A 7 -19.19 -0.44 -17.48
N GLN A 8 -18.63 0.47 -18.28
CA GLN A 8 -19.42 1.41 -19.06
C GLN A 8 -20.22 0.66 -20.15
N PRO A 9 -21.51 0.97 -20.37
CA PRO A 9 -22.31 0.32 -21.40
C PRO A 9 -21.69 0.48 -22.81
N GLU A 10 -21.78 -0.57 -23.62
CA GLU A 10 -21.19 -0.58 -24.97
C GLU A 10 -21.95 0.34 -25.95
N LYS A 11 -23.28 0.40 -25.82
CA LYS A 11 -24.14 1.21 -26.68
C LYS A 11 -24.24 2.63 -26.12
N PRO A 12 -23.94 3.70 -26.87
CA PRO A 12 -24.09 5.07 -26.38
C PRO A 12 -25.55 5.50 -26.23
N ASP A 13 -25.85 6.27 -25.18
CA ASP A 13 -27.13 6.97 -25.03
C ASP A 13 -27.12 8.28 -25.84
N HIS A 14 -27.65 8.24 -27.06
CA HIS A 14 -27.63 9.38 -27.98
C HIS A 14 -28.55 10.52 -27.52
N TYR A 15 -29.68 10.21 -26.87
CA TYR A 15 -30.58 11.24 -26.34
C TYR A 15 -29.95 11.96 -25.16
N PHE A 16 -29.27 11.23 -24.26
CA PHE A 16 -28.52 11.80 -23.15
C PHE A 16 -27.33 12.64 -23.66
N ASN A 17 -26.57 12.15 -24.64
CA ASN A 17 -25.44 12.89 -25.23
C ASN A 17 -25.90 14.22 -25.85
N LEU A 18 -27.08 14.25 -26.49
CA LEU A 18 -27.68 15.49 -27.01
C LEU A 18 -28.50 16.27 -25.96
N LYS A 19 -28.56 15.82 -24.71
CA LYS A 19 -29.29 16.46 -23.60
C LYS A 19 -30.77 16.73 -23.92
N VAL A 20 -31.42 15.79 -24.58
CA VAL A 20 -32.83 15.87 -25.00
C VAL A 20 -33.60 14.66 -24.50
N PRO A 21 -34.90 14.80 -24.16
CA PRO A 21 -35.74 13.65 -23.85
C PRO A 21 -36.03 12.83 -25.11
N GLN A 22 -36.33 11.53 -24.96
CA GLN A 22 -36.75 10.65 -26.06
C GLN A 22 -37.93 11.24 -26.86
N SER A 23 -38.87 11.89 -26.18
CA SER A 23 -40.05 12.53 -26.77
C SER A 23 -39.75 13.84 -27.52
N ALA A 24 -38.49 14.26 -27.61
CA ALA A 24 -38.12 15.52 -28.25
C ALA A 24 -38.45 15.52 -29.76
N PRO A 25 -39.12 16.56 -30.27
CA PRO A 25 -39.30 16.73 -31.71
C PRO A 25 -37.96 17.01 -32.41
N ARG A 26 -37.85 16.64 -33.68
CA ARG A 26 -36.62 16.79 -34.49
C ARG A 26 -36.03 18.21 -34.46
N MET A 27 -36.89 19.24 -34.42
CA MET A 27 -36.44 20.64 -34.27
C MET A 27 -35.66 20.89 -32.97
N GLN A 28 -36.07 20.27 -31.86
CA GLN A 28 -35.41 20.40 -30.57
C GLN A 28 -34.07 19.65 -30.55
N ILE A 29 -34.02 18.47 -31.15
CA ILE A 29 -32.79 17.68 -31.34
C ILE A 29 -31.77 18.48 -32.15
N LYS A 30 -32.19 19.05 -33.30
CA LYS A 30 -31.34 19.89 -34.16
C LYS A 30 -30.83 21.14 -33.45
N LYS A 31 -31.70 21.78 -32.66
CA LYS A 31 -31.32 22.96 -31.87
C LYS A 31 -30.26 22.60 -30.82
N SER A 32 -30.44 21.50 -30.10
CA SER A 32 -29.48 21.04 -29.09
C SER A 32 -28.13 20.65 -29.72
N TYR A 33 -28.17 19.90 -30.82
CA TYR A 33 -26.97 19.56 -31.60
C TYR A 33 -26.18 20.80 -32.01
N ASN A 34 -26.82 21.81 -32.63
CA ASN A 34 -26.13 23.04 -33.04
C ASN A 34 -25.50 23.77 -31.84
N GLN A 35 -26.16 23.77 -30.68
CA GLN A 35 -25.63 24.39 -29.47
C GLN A 35 -24.40 23.63 -28.93
N LEU A 36 -24.47 22.30 -28.87
CA LEU A 36 -23.38 21.45 -28.38
C LEU A 36 -22.18 21.43 -29.32
N VAL A 37 -22.41 21.43 -30.63
CA VAL A 37 -21.35 21.56 -31.65
C VAL A 37 -20.59 22.87 -31.50
N LEU A 38 -21.30 24.00 -31.32
CA LEU A 38 -20.66 25.30 -31.10
C LEU A 38 -19.91 25.38 -29.77
N LEU A 39 -20.28 24.57 -28.78
CA LEU A 39 -19.64 24.51 -27.47
C LEU A 39 -18.36 23.65 -27.53
N HIS A 40 -18.43 22.48 -28.14
CA HIS A 40 -17.33 21.50 -28.20
C HIS A 40 -16.53 21.55 -29.51
N HIS A 41 -16.69 22.61 -30.33
CA HIS A 41 -15.99 22.71 -31.62
C HIS A 41 -14.46 22.74 -31.43
N PRO A 42 -13.68 21.91 -32.15
CA PRO A 42 -12.23 21.82 -31.95
C PRO A 42 -11.48 23.13 -32.25
N ASP A 43 -12.02 23.96 -33.15
CA ASP A 43 -11.44 25.28 -33.50
C ASP A 43 -11.51 26.32 -32.37
N LYS A 44 -12.39 26.14 -31.38
CA LYS A 44 -12.45 27.04 -30.20
C LYS A 44 -11.43 26.69 -29.13
N GLN A 45 -10.72 25.58 -29.26
CA GLN A 45 -9.78 25.10 -28.25
C GLN A 45 -8.33 25.41 -28.68
N GLY A 46 -7.58 26.04 -27.77
CA GLY A 46 -6.15 26.29 -27.98
C GLY A 46 -5.32 24.99 -28.02
N PRO A 47 -4.06 25.03 -28.51
CA PRO A 47 -3.23 23.83 -28.63
C PRO A 47 -2.95 23.21 -27.25
N GLY A 48 -3.50 22.02 -26.99
CA GLY A 48 -3.23 21.21 -25.78
C GLY A 48 -4.44 20.66 -25.03
N ALA A 49 -5.68 21.02 -25.40
CA ALA A 49 -6.89 20.53 -24.76
C ALA A 49 -7.44 19.27 -25.47
N SER A 50 -7.32 18.09 -24.85
CA SER A 50 -7.80 16.81 -25.40
C SER A 50 -9.26 16.46 -25.04
N GLY A 51 -9.88 17.20 -24.11
CA GLY A 51 -11.19 16.86 -23.54
C GLY A 51 -12.38 17.05 -24.47
N ASP A 52 -12.40 18.11 -25.30
CA ASP A 52 -13.57 18.45 -26.12
C ASP A 52 -13.70 17.64 -27.40
N VAL A 53 -12.62 17.01 -27.87
CA VAL A 53 -12.65 16.18 -29.10
C VAL A 53 -13.48 14.91 -28.88
N ALA A 54 -13.43 14.32 -27.68
CA ALA A 54 -14.21 13.13 -27.34
C ALA A 54 -15.71 13.43 -27.23
N GLU A 55 -16.07 14.53 -26.55
CA GLU A 55 -17.46 14.96 -26.44
C GLU A 55 -18.04 15.42 -27.79
N PHE A 56 -17.23 16.10 -28.62
CA PHE A 56 -17.62 16.45 -29.99
C PHE A 56 -18.00 15.22 -30.81
N ARG A 57 -17.21 14.14 -30.74
CA ARG A 57 -17.50 12.87 -31.44
C ARG A 57 -18.81 12.26 -30.97
N LYS A 58 -19.05 12.17 -29.66
CA LYS A 58 -20.32 11.65 -29.10
C LYS A 58 -21.54 12.45 -29.56
N VAL A 59 -21.42 13.78 -29.58
CA VAL A 59 -22.49 14.70 -30.05
C VAL A 59 -22.73 14.51 -31.55
N GLN A 60 -21.68 14.32 -32.34
CA GLN A 60 -21.78 14.07 -33.76
C GLN A 60 -22.44 12.71 -34.06
N GLU A 61 -21.96 11.63 -33.44
CA GLU A 61 -22.53 10.28 -33.56
C GLU A 61 -24.01 10.26 -33.17
N ALA A 62 -24.37 10.96 -32.08
CA ALA A 62 -25.76 11.06 -31.64
C ALA A 62 -26.66 11.78 -32.65
N TRP A 63 -26.14 12.78 -33.37
CA TRP A 63 -26.90 13.47 -34.42
C TRP A 63 -27.04 12.62 -35.69
N GLU A 64 -26.03 11.82 -36.03
CA GLU A 64 -26.09 10.90 -37.18
C GLU A 64 -27.23 9.87 -37.01
N ILE A 65 -27.46 9.39 -35.79
CA ILE A 65 -28.55 8.45 -35.48
C ILE A 65 -29.89 9.17 -35.27
N LEU A 66 -29.95 10.21 -34.42
CA LEU A 66 -31.22 10.86 -34.05
C LEU A 66 -31.71 11.90 -35.07
N GLY A 67 -30.85 12.31 -36.00
CA GLY A 67 -31.14 13.30 -37.03
C GLY A 67 -31.88 12.74 -38.24
N ASP A 68 -31.72 11.44 -38.52
CA ASP A 68 -32.48 10.68 -39.53
C ASP A 68 -33.69 10.01 -38.89
N GLU A 69 -34.84 10.08 -39.56
CA GLU A 69 -36.09 9.51 -39.05
C GLU A 69 -36.09 7.98 -39.09
N THR A 70 -35.39 7.34 -40.04
CA THR A 70 -35.30 5.88 -40.12
C THR A 70 -34.38 5.32 -39.04
N LEU A 71 -33.17 5.88 -38.91
CA LEU A 71 -32.18 5.45 -37.90
C LEU A 71 -32.66 5.75 -36.48
N ARG A 72 -33.40 6.85 -36.28
CA ARG A 72 -34.04 7.16 -35.00
C ARG A 72 -35.10 6.12 -34.64
N ALA A 73 -35.93 5.70 -35.59
CA ALA A 73 -36.95 4.68 -35.33
C ALA A 73 -36.30 3.34 -34.94
N GLU A 74 -35.26 2.92 -35.68
CA GLU A 74 -34.48 1.72 -35.34
C GLU A 74 -33.81 1.82 -33.96
N TYR A 75 -33.28 2.99 -33.61
CA TYR A 75 -32.69 3.25 -32.29
C TYR A 75 -33.73 3.23 -31.17
N ASP A 76 -34.90 3.82 -31.40
CA ASP A 76 -36.00 3.89 -30.45
C ASP A 76 -36.53 2.48 -30.10
N GLU A 77 -36.45 1.50 -31.00
CA GLU A 77 -36.88 0.11 -30.75
C GLU A 77 -36.11 -0.57 -29.61
N TYR A 78 -34.82 -0.24 -29.42
CA TYR A 78 -34.00 -0.81 -28.34
C TYR A 78 -33.50 0.24 -27.34
N TYR A 79 -34.01 1.48 -27.42
CA TYR A 79 -33.56 2.57 -26.56
C TYR A 79 -33.91 2.35 -25.09
N ASP A 80 -35.02 1.66 -24.78
CA ASP A 80 -35.40 1.38 -23.40
C ASP A 80 -34.37 0.47 -22.70
N ASP A 81 -33.79 -0.49 -23.42
CA ASP A 81 -32.70 -1.31 -22.90
C ASP A 81 -31.42 -0.49 -22.70
N VAL A 82 -31.07 0.37 -23.67
CA VAL A 82 -29.92 1.28 -23.55
C VAL A 82 -30.09 2.21 -22.35
N ARG A 83 -31.26 2.84 -22.19
CA ARG A 83 -31.54 3.73 -21.06
C ARG A 83 -31.37 3.00 -19.74
N ARG A 84 -31.93 1.79 -19.61
CA ARG A 84 -31.81 0.97 -18.40
C ARG A 84 -30.35 0.66 -18.08
N GLU A 85 -29.55 0.24 -19.06
CA GLU A 85 -28.12 -0.03 -18.89
C GLU A 85 -27.35 1.22 -18.41
N TRP A 86 -27.65 2.40 -18.96
CA TRP A 86 -27.02 3.66 -18.55
C TRP A 86 -27.52 4.20 -17.20
N GLU A 87 -28.76 3.92 -16.81
CA GLU A 87 -29.28 4.21 -15.47
C GLU A 87 -28.58 3.34 -14.42
N GLU A 88 -28.51 2.02 -14.65
CA GLU A 88 -27.79 1.08 -13.80
C GLU A 88 -26.31 1.46 -13.65
N TYR A 89 -25.65 1.85 -14.74
CA TYR A 89 -24.27 2.31 -14.72
C TYR A 89 -24.07 3.56 -13.86
N ARG A 90 -24.96 4.56 -13.99
CA ARG A 90 -24.88 5.81 -13.20
C ARG A 90 -25.14 5.55 -11.71
N GLU A 91 -26.15 4.75 -11.40
CA GLU A 91 -26.43 4.35 -10.02
C GLU A 91 -25.26 3.58 -9.40
N ALA A 92 -24.60 2.72 -10.17
CA ALA A 92 -23.42 1.99 -9.73
C ALA A 92 -22.23 2.91 -9.44
N LEU A 93 -22.03 3.97 -10.25
CA LEU A 93 -21.02 4.99 -9.99
C LEU A 93 -21.31 5.77 -8.71
N ASP A 94 -22.55 6.25 -8.55
CA ASP A 94 -22.97 7.00 -7.35
C ASP A 94 -22.80 6.14 -6.08
N GLU A 95 -23.18 4.85 -6.14
CA GLU A 95 -22.99 3.92 -5.03
C GLU A 95 -21.51 3.65 -4.75
N GLN A 96 -20.66 3.58 -5.79
CA GLN A 96 -19.22 3.44 -5.61
C GLN A 96 -18.61 4.69 -4.96
N GLU A 97 -19.01 5.89 -5.37
CA GLU A 97 -18.58 7.14 -4.74
C GLU A 97 -19.02 7.22 -3.28
N ARG A 98 -20.27 6.82 -2.98
CA ARG A 98 -20.76 6.71 -1.59
C ARG A 98 -19.91 5.76 -0.76
N LYS A 99 -19.55 4.59 -1.29
CA LYS A 99 -18.68 3.61 -0.63
C LYS A 99 -17.25 4.14 -0.45
N ASN A 100 -16.74 4.89 -1.42
CA ASN A 100 -15.40 5.48 -1.35
C ASN A 100 -15.33 6.61 -0.31
N ASN A 101 -16.40 7.39 -0.18
CA ASN A 101 -16.54 8.47 0.80
C ASN A 101 -17.00 7.98 2.19
N GLU A 102 -17.24 6.68 2.36
CA GLU A 102 -17.70 6.08 3.60
C GLU A 102 -16.58 6.04 4.65
N ASN A 103 -16.85 6.54 5.86
CA ASN A 103 -15.89 6.45 6.96
C ASN A 103 -15.72 4.97 7.40
N PRO A 104 -14.50 4.53 7.76
CA PRO A 104 -14.24 3.19 8.30
C PRO A 104 -15.24 2.65 9.34
N ASP A 105 -15.80 3.50 10.22
CA ASP A 105 -16.77 3.08 11.23
C ASP A 105 -18.15 2.77 10.64
N GLN A 106 -18.61 3.60 9.68
CA GLN A 106 -19.84 3.37 8.92
C GLN A 106 -19.73 2.08 8.10
N ARG A 107 -18.58 1.87 7.44
CA ARG A 107 -18.28 0.64 6.69
C ARG A 107 -18.35 -0.60 7.58
N ARG A 108 -17.81 -0.53 8.80
CA ARG A 108 -17.87 -1.64 9.78
C ARG A 108 -19.31 -1.91 10.24
N ALA A 109 -20.14 -0.88 10.40
CA ALA A 109 -21.54 -1.03 10.78
C ALA A 109 -22.35 -1.72 9.66
N ARG A 110 -22.21 -1.24 8.41
CA ARG A 110 -22.88 -1.86 7.24
C ARG A 110 -22.50 -3.32 7.08
N LEU A 111 -21.22 -3.67 7.13
CA LEU A 111 -20.76 -5.06 7.03
C LEU A 111 -21.33 -5.96 8.14
N ARG A 112 -21.49 -5.42 9.36
CA ARG A 112 -22.13 -6.17 10.46
C ARG A 112 -23.62 -6.39 10.21
N GLU A 113 -24.30 -5.43 9.58
CA GLU A 113 -25.71 -5.52 9.21
C GLU A 113 -25.94 -6.47 8.04
N GLU A 114 -25.12 -6.39 6.99
CA GLU A 114 -25.10 -7.34 5.87
C GLU A 114 -24.88 -8.77 6.37
N ALA A 115 -23.89 -9.00 7.23
CA ALA A 115 -23.64 -10.31 7.82
C ALA A 115 -24.80 -10.81 8.70
N ARG A 116 -25.54 -9.92 9.35
CA ARG A 116 -26.77 -10.28 10.09
C ARG A 116 -27.89 -10.66 9.12
N ALA A 117 -28.09 -9.88 8.06
CA ALA A 117 -29.11 -10.15 7.05
C ALA A 117 -28.83 -11.48 6.31
N GLU A 118 -27.57 -11.76 5.98
CA GLU A 118 -27.16 -13.02 5.37
C GLU A 118 -27.42 -14.22 6.28
N ARG A 119 -27.13 -14.11 7.59
CA ARG A 119 -27.46 -15.14 8.57
C ARG A 119 -28.96 -15.38 8.68
N VAL A 120 -29.78 -14.32 8.62
CA VAL A 120 -31.24 -14.44 8.64
C VAL A 120 -31.75 -15.13 7.37
N LYS A 121 -31.23 -14.75 6.20
CA LYS A 121 -31.57 -15.39 4.91
C LYS A 121 -31.20 -16.87 4.92
N LEU A 122 -30.01 -17.22 5.37
CA LEU A 122 -29.57 -18.62 5.48
C LEU A 122 -30.48 -19.40 6.44
N ALA A 123 -30.85 -18.81 7.58
CA ALA A 123 -31.76 -19.45 8.52
C ALA A 123 -33.19 -19.60 7.97
N GLU A 124 -33.67 -18.65 7.14
CA GLU A 124 -34.94 -18.77 6.43
C GLU A 124 -34.91 -19.86 5.36
N GLU A 125 -33.83 -19.94 4.59
CA GLU A 125 -33.63 -20.97 3.57
C GLU A 125 -33.54 -22.35 4.19
N GLN A 126 -32.80 -22.50 5.30
CA GLN A 126 -32.75 -23.73 6.08
C GLN A 126 -34.13 -24.15 6.57
N ARG A 127 -34.92 -23.22 7.13
CA ARG A 127 -36.30 -23.52 7.54
C ARG A 127 -37.17 -23.98 6.37
N ARG A 128 -37.04 -23.34 5.19
CA ARG A 128 -37.79 -23.75 3.99
C ARG A 128 -37.40 -25.15 3.53
N GLN A 129 -36.10 -25.46 3.56
CA GLN A 129 -35.59 -26.80 3.25
C GLN A 129 -36.10 -27.84 4.25
N GLU A 130 -36.05 -27.54 5.56
CA GLU A 130 -36.58 -28.41 6.60
C GLU A 130 -38.09 -28.66 6.42
N GLU A 131 -38.88 -27.63 6.13
CA GLU A 131 -40.31 -27.76 5.85
C GLU A 131 -40.60 -28.54 4.56
N GLU A 132 -39.78 -28.38 3.51
CA GLU A 132 -39.91 -29.14 2.27
C GLU A 132 -39.55 -30.61 2.48
N GLU A 133 -38.46 -30.91 3.19
CA GLU A 133 -38.10 -32.26 3.59
C GLU A 133 -39.15 -32.90 4.52
N GLU A 134 -39.81 -32.13 5.38
CA GLU A 134 -40.92 -32.60 6.21
C GLU A 134 -42.15 -32.94 5.35
N ARG A 135 -42.52 -32.07 4.40
CA ARG A 135 -43.60 -32.33 3.43
C ARG A 135 -43.32 -33.58 2.60
N GLU A 136 -42.09 -33.75 2.11
CA GLU A 136 -41.69 -34.94 1.36
C GLU A 136 -41.79 -36.21 2.23
N ARG A 137 -41.34 -36.16 3.49
CA ARG A 137 -41.48 -37.27 4.44
C ARG A 137 -42.94 -37.63 4.68
N GLU A 138 -43.81 -36.64 4.87
CA GLU A 138 -45.25 -36.85 5.04
C GLU A 138 -45.90 -37.44 3.79
N GLU A 139 -45.54 -36.96 2.60
CA GLU A 139 -46.00 -37.53 1.33
C GLU A 139 -45.53 -38.97 1.14
N GLU A 140 -44.26 -39.27 1.44
CA GLU A 140 -43.73 -40.63 1.40
C GLU A 140 -44.44 -41.54 2.41
N GLU A 141 -44.70 -41.06 3.62
CA GLU A 141 -45.45 -41.80 4.63
C GLU A 141 -46.90 -42.05 4.17
N GLN A 142 -47.55 -41.06 3.57
CA GLN A 142 -48.88 -41.21 2.97
C GLN A 142 -48.86 -42.22 1.82
N LYS A 143 -47.89 -42.14 0.91
CA LYS A 143 -47.71 -43.12 -0.18
C LYS A 143 -47.47 -44.52 0.38
N ARG A 144 -46.66 -44.67 1.44
CA ARG A 144 -46.45 -45.96 2.11
C ARG A 144 -47.72 -46.50 2.76
N LYS A 145 -48.50 -45.65 3.46
CA LYS A 145 -49.79 -46.02 4.05
C LYS A 145 -50.82 -46.39 3.00
N GLU A 146 -50.87 -45.65 1.89
CA GLU A 146 -51.75 -45.93 0.77
C GLU A 146 -51.36 -47.23 0.06
N GLU A 147 -50.06 -47.48 -0.12
CA GLU A 147 -49.54 -48.72 -0.67
C GLU A 147 -49.81 -49.90 0.26
N GLU A 148 -49.63 -49.74 1.57
CA GLU A 148 -49.97 -50.74 2.59
C GLU A 148 -51.48 -51.03 2.61
N ALA A 149 -52.32 -50.00 2.53
CA ALA A 149 -53.76 -50.14 2.38
C ALA A 149 -54.15 -50.81 1.05
N ARG A 150 -53.43 -50.51 -0.05
CA ARG A 150 -53.60 -51.17 -1.35
C ARG A 150 -53.19 -52.65 -1.29
N ARG A 151 -52.07 -52.97 -0.63
CA ARG A 151 -51.63 -54.35 -0.37
C ARG A 151 -52.65 -55.09 0.50
N ALA A 152 -53.19 -54.44 1.54
CA ALA A 152 -54.25 -54.98 2.38
C ALA A 152 -55.55 -55.26 1.60
N ARG A 153 -55.94 -54.35 0.70
CA ARG A 153 -57.08 -54.54 -0.23
C ARG A 153 -56.82 -55.64 -1.27
N GLY A 154 -55.59 -55.76 -1.76
CA GLY A 154 -55.17 -56.73 -2.77
C GLY A 154 -54.99 -58.16 -2.24
N ASN A 155 -54.91 -58.37 -0.92
CA ASN A 155 -54.67 -59.68 -0.32
C ASN A 155 -55.97 -60.47 -0.02
N ARG A 156 -57.12 -60.01 -0.52
CA ARG A 156 -58.38 -60.76 -0.44
C ARG A 156 -58.37 -61.90 -1.46
N PRO A 157 -58.65 -63.16 -1.05
CA PRO A 157 -58.77 -64.26 -1.99
C PRO A 157 -59.93 -63.98 -2.96
N LEU A 158 -59.62 -64.03 -4.26
CA LEU A 158 -60.57 -63.83 -5.34
C LEU A 158 -61.72 -64.83 -5.23
N THR A 159 -62.95 -64.34 -5.39
CA THR A 159 -64.13 -65.20 -5.53
C THR A 159 -64.03 -66.02 -6.82
N HIS A 160 -64.82 -67.10 -6.91
CA HIS A 160 -64.80 -67.96 -8.08
C HIS A 160 -65.16 -67.19 -9.37
N ALA A 161 -66.12 -66.26 -9.31
CA ALA A 161 -66.52 -65.43 -10.46
C ALA A 161 -65.40 -64.48 -10.91
N GLU A 162 -64.72 -63.80 -9.98
CA GLU A 162 -63.61 -62.88 -10.30
C GLU A 162 -62.39 -63.63 -10.87
N ARG A 163 -62.17 -64.90 -10.47
CA ARG A 163 -61.16 -65.76 -11.11
C ARG A 163 -61.49 -66.04 -12.57
N TRP A 164 -62.76 -66.26 -12.89
CA TRP A 164 -63.21 -66.48 -14.27
C TRP A 164 -63.12 -65.20 -15.12
N GLU A 165 -63.50 -64.05 -14.58
CA GLU A 165 -63.32 -62.76 -15.27
C GLU A 165 -61.87 -62.49 -15.62
N LYS A 166 -60.91 -62.79 -14.73
CA LYS A 166 -59.48 -62.69 -15.04
C LYS A 166 -59.03 -63.63 -16.17
N VAL A 167 -59.57 -64.84 -16.21
CA VAL A 167 -59.27 -65.81 -17.29
C VAL A 167 -59.82 -65.31 -18.63
N PHE A 168 -61.02 -64.72 -18.63
CA PHE A 168 -61.60 -64.14 -19.85
C PHE A 168 -60.86 -62.88 -20.30
N ALA A 169 -60.53 -61.97 -19.39
CA ALA A 169 -59.75 -60.78 -19.69
C ALA A 169 -58.35 -61.13 -20.23
N PHE A 170 -57.64 -62.08 -19.61
CA PHE A 170 -56.36 -62.55 -20.11
C PHE A 170 -56.47 -63.16 -21.50
N ARG A 171 -57.54 -63.92 -21.77
CA ARG A 171 -57.79 -64.49 -23.09
C ARG A 171 -58.00 -63.40 -24.15
N GLU A 172 -58.70 -62.32 -23.84
CA GLU A 172 -58.88 -61.19 -24.76
C GLU A 172 -57.59 -60.39 -24.98
N GLU A 173 -56.83 -60.13 -23.92
CA GLU A 173 -55.53 -59.45 -24.01
C GLU A 173 -54.51 -60.28 -24.79
N TRP A 174 -54.45 -61.59 -24.54
CA TRP A 174 -53.55 -62.50 -25.24
C TRP A 174 -53.90 -62.58 -26.72
N ARG A 175 -55.20 -62.61 -27.06
CA ARG A 175 -55.69 -62.49 -28.44
C ARG A 175 -55.29 -61.17 -29.08
N ALA A 176 -55.50 -60.05 -28.40
CA ALA A 176 -55.14 -58.72 -28.92
C ALA A 176 -53.62 -58.60 -29.14
N LYS A 177 -52.80 -59.18 -28.26
CA LYS A 177 -51.34 -59.21 -28.39
C LYS A 177 -50.89 -60.12 -29.52
N ALA A 178 -51.47 -61.31 -29.64
CA ALA A 178 -51.20 -62.22 -30.76
C ALA A 178 -51.57 -61.56 -32.10
N ILE A 179 -52.70 -60.85 -32.16
CA ILE A 179 -53.11 -60.07 -33.35
C ILE A 179 -52.08 -58.98 -33.66
N LYS A 180 -51.61 -58.22 -32.66
CA LYS A 180 -50.58 -57.18 -32.87
C LYS A 180 -49.22 -57.72 -33.28
N GLU A 181 -48.76 -58.82 -32.69
CA GLU A 181 -47.50 -59.47 -33.07
C GLU A 181 -47.59 -60.02 -34.50
N GLU A 182 -48.73 -60.64 -34.86
CA GLU A 182 -48.99 -61.15 -36.21
C GLU A 182 -49.17 -60.02 -37.24
N ASP A 183 -49.81 -58.89 -36.87
CA ASP A 183 -49.93 -57.70 -37.72
C ASP A 183 -48.56 -57.03 -37.92
N ALA A 184 -47.73 -56.95 -36.88
CA ALA A 184 -46.36 -56.44 -36.99
C ALA A 184 -45.48 -57.36 -37.86
N GLU A 185 -45.62 -58.69 -37.74
CA GLU A 185 -44.96 -59.64 -38.64
C GLU A 185 -45.47 -59.50 -40.08
N HIS A 186 -46.77 -59.27 -40.28
CA HIS A 186 -47.36 -59.04 -41.59
C HIS A 186 -46.93 -57.70 -42.21
N GLU A 187 -46.82 -56.61 -41.44
CA GLU A 187 -46.26 -55.32 -41.88
C GLU A 187 -44.76 -55.44 -42.23
N ASN A 188 -44.00 -56.16 -41.41
CA ASN A 188 -42.57 -56.41 -41.66
C ASN A 188 -42.36 -57.33 -42.89
N TYR A 189 -43.28 -58.27 -43.15
CA TYR A 189 -43.29 -59.11 -44.35
C TYR A 189 -43.77 -58.36 -45.61
N SER A 190 -44.83 -57.56 -45.47
CA SER A 190 -45.39 -56.70 -46.54
C SER A 190 -44.37 -55.67 -47.02
N SER A 191 -43.59 -55.07 -46.10
CA SER A 191 -42.54 -54.11 -46.44
C SER A 191 -41.32 -54.75 -47.13
N THR A 192 -41.14 -56.08 -47.00
CA THR A 192 -39.99 -56.79 -47.58
C THR A 192 -40.31 -57.56 -48.86
N LYS A 193 -41.56 -57.99 -49.13
CA LYS A 193 -42.00 -58.58 -50.42
C LYS A 193 -43.51 -58.42 -50.68
N GLY A 194 -43.91 -57.37 -51.40
CA GLY A 194 -45.26 -57.25 -51.97
C GLY A 194 -45.26 -56.57 -53.34
N ARG A 195 -45.48 -57.34 -54.41
CA ARG A 195 -45.98 -56.83 -55.71
C ARG A 195 -47.33 -57.47 -55.98
N ASP A 196 -48.20 -56.64 -56.53
CA ASP A 196 -49.63 -56.82 -56.74
C ASP A 196 -50.00 -58.03 -57.60
N PHE A 197 -51.04 -58.75 -57.19
CA PHE A 197 -51.83 -59.62 -58.06
C PHE A 197 -53.32 -59.41 -57.73
N LEU A 198 -53.95 -58.46 -58.42
CA LEU A 198 -55.40 -58.35 -58.53
C LEU A 198 -55.76 -58.09 -59.99
N ALA A 199 -55.94 -59.16 -60.75
CA ALA A 199 -56.70 -59.16 -61.98
C ALA A 199 -57.42 -60.51 -62.08
N ASP A 200 -58.70 -60.44 -62.42
CA ASP A 200 -59.62 -61.53 -62.72
C ASP A 200 -60.24 -62.28 -61.52
N GLY A 201 -61.56 -62.22 -61.45
CA GLY A 201 -62.40 -62.67 -60.33
C GLY A 201 -62.46 -64.18 -60.16
N LEU A 202 -61.37 -64.75 -59.66
CA LEU A 202 -61.27 -66.09 -59.10
C LEU A 202 -60.72 -65.97 -57.68
N GLU A 203 -61.13 -66.88 -56.80
CA GLU A 203 -60.80 -66.88 -55.36
C GLU A 203 -59.35 -66.43 -55.07
N CYS A 204 -59.19 -65.41 -54.21
CA CYS A 204 -57.90 -64.85 -53.82
C CYS A 204 -57.00 -65.92 -53.17
N TYR A 205 -55.98 -66.37 -53.90
CA TYR A 205 -54.91 -67.28 -53.42
C TYR A 205 -53.67 -66.52 -52.93
N CYS A 206 -53.78 -65.24 -52.58
CA CYS A 206 -52.65 -64.52 -52.01
C CYS A 206 -52.28 -65.11 -50.63
N TRP A 207 -51.01 -65.05 -50.25
CA TRP A 207 -50.55 -65.54 -48.95
C TRP A 207 -51.34 -64.89 -47.81
N GLY A 208 -51.79 -63.63 -47.97
CA GLY A 208 -52.69 -62.93 -47.06
C GLY A 208 -54.10 -63.52 -46.94
N CYS A 209 -54.69 -64.03 -48.02
CA CYS A 209 -55.99 -64.72 -48.01
C CYS A 209 -55.86 -66.13 -47.40
N LYS A 210 -54.75 -66.83 -47.66
CA LYS A 210 -54.40 -68.10 -47.00
C LYS A 210 -54.13 -67.91 -45.50
N TRP A 211 -53.46 -66.83 -45.12
CA TRP A 211 -53.24 -66.40 -43.74
C TRP A 211 -54.54 -66.05 -43.04
N ARG A 212 -55.43 -65.30 -43.68
CA ARG A 212 -56.76 -64.97 -43.13
C ARG A 212 -57.59 -66.22 -42.89
N ARG A 213 -57.47 -67.26 -43.74
CA ARG A 213 -58.09 -68.58 -43.54
C ARG A 213 -57.43 -69.38 -42.41
N GLN A 214 -56.10 -69.30 -42.25
CA GLN A 214 -55.40 -69.85 -41.08
C GLN A 214 -55.76 -69.11 -39.78
N ARG A 215 -56.05 -67.82 -39.85
CA ARG A 215 -56.54 -67.00 -38.73
C ARG A 215 -57.90 -67.51 -38.24
N VAL A 216 -58.85 -67.73 -39.15
CA VAL A 216 -60.16 -68.33 -38.80
C VAL A 216 -59.98 -69.73 -38.21
N ASN A 217 -59.11 -70.57 -38.77
CA ASN A 217 -58.83 -71.90 -38.21
C ASN A 217 -58.14 -71.84 -36.83
N LYS A 218 -57.27 -70.86 -36.59
CA LYS A 218 -56.60 -70.66 -35.29
C LYS A 218 -57.57 -70.09 -34.26
N GLU A 219 -58.44 -69.16 -34.65
CA GLU A 219 -59.54 -68.63 -33.84
C GLU A 219 -60.51 -69.75 -33.42
N GLU A 220 -60.88 -70.66 -34.33
CA GLU A 220 -61.69 -71.85 -34.04
C GLU A 220 -60.96 -72.85 -33.11
N TRP A 221 -59.67 -73.10 -33.36
CA TRP A 221 -58.84 -74.00 -32.54
C TRP A 221 -58.65 -73.47 -31.11
N GLU A 222 -58.45 -72.15 -30.96
CA GLU A 222 -58.37 -71.45 -29.66
C GLU A 222 -59.74 -71.29 -28.98
N MET A 223 -60.85 -71.39 -29.73
CA MET A 223 -62.20 -71.46 -29.16
C MET A 223 -62.54 -72.83 -28.58
N GLY A 224 -61.92 -73.91 -29.09
CA GLY A 224 -62.07 -75.27 -28.56
C GLY A 224 -61.15 -75.65 -27.40
N MET A 225 -60.21 -74.78 -27.01
CA MET A 225 -59.23 -75.06 -25.96
C MET A 225 -59.86 -75.09 -24.56
N PRO A 226 -59.67 -76.16 -23.77
CA PRO A 226 -60.18 -76.24 -22.41
C PRO A 226 -59.66 -75.14 -21.50
N LEU A 227 -60.47 -74.70 -20.53
CA LEU A 227 -60.15 -73.58 -19.64
C LEU A 227 -58.87 -73.79 -18.81
N TRP A 228 -58.50 -75.04 -18.48
CA TRP A 228 -57.24 -75.36 -17.79
C TRP A 228 -55.99 -75.00 -18.59
N TYR A 229 -56.09 -74.94 -19.93
CA TYR A 229 -54.99 -74.55 -20.81
C TYR A 229 -54.64 -73.06 -20.62
N TRP A 230 -55.67 -72.20 -20.58
CA TRP A 230 -55.52 -70.77 -20.35
C TRP A 230 -55.05 -70.45 -18.92
N GLU A 231 -55.53 -71.19 -17.93
CA GLU A 231 -55.06 -71.07 -16.54
C GLU A 231 -53.57 -71.38 -16.40
N LYS A 232 -53.05 -72.40 -17.11
CA LYS A 232 -51.60 -72.69 -17.15
C LYS A 232 -50.79 -71.58 -17.82
N LEU A 233 -51.31 -70.93 -18.86
CA LEU A 233 -50.64 -69.81 -19.53
C LEU A 233 -50.58 -68.56 -18.65
N ILE A 234 -51.65 -68.26 -17.90
CA ILE A 234 -51.66 -67.18 -16.89
C ILE A 234 -50.57 -67.42 -15.85
N MET A 235 -50.51 -68.63 -15.29
CA MET A 235 -49.50 -68.98 -14.29
C MET A 235 -48.06 -68.88 -14.84
N ALA A 236 -47.87 -69.20 -16.13
CA ALA A 236 -46.58 -69.05 -16.79
C ALA A 236 -46.21 -67.58 -17.05
N ASP A 237 -47.17 -66.74 -17.45
CA ASP A 237 -47.00 -65.29 -17.65
C ASP A 237 -46.72 -64.57 -16.32
N GLU A 238 -47.45 -64.89 -15.26
CA GLU A 238 -47.21 -64.37 -13.90
C GLU A 238 -45.81 -64.75 -13.39
N LYS A 239 -45.34 -65.97 -13.69
CA LYS A 239 -43.98 -66.41 -13.33
C LYS A 239 -42.90 -65.62 -14.10
N ARG A 240 -43.14 -65.30 -15.39
CA ARG A 240 -42.24 -64.45 -16.18
C ARG A 240 -42.21 -63.02 -15.65
N LYS A 241 -43.37 -62.42 -15.35
CA LYS A 241 -43.49 -61.08 -14.75
C LYS A 241 -42.77 -61.00 -13.41
N LYS A 242 -42.97 -61.98 -12.51
CA LYS A 242 -42.24 -62.03 -11.23
C LYS A 242 -40.73 -62.14 -11.41
N ALA A 243 -40.26 -62.94 -12.38
CA ALA A 243 -38.84 -63.06 -12.68
C ALA A 243 -38.25 -61.75 -13.25
N GLU A 244 -39.02 -61.01 -14.06
CA GLU A 244 -38.64 -59.71 -14.59
C GLU A 244 -38.61 -58.62 -13.52
N GLU A 245 -39.61 -58.56 -12.64
CA GLU A 245 -39.61 -57.68 -11.46
C GLU A 245 -38.46 -57.97 -10.49
N GLU A 246 -38.07 -59.24 -10.33
CA GLU A 246 -36.91 -59.62 -9.52
C GLU A 246 -35.59 -59.20 -10.20
N ARG A 247 -35.50 -59.32 -11.54
CA ARG A 247 -34.36 -58.81 -12.30
C ARG A 247 -34.24 -57.29 -12.15
N GLN A 248 -35.34 -56.56 -12.33
CA GLN A 248 -35.37 -55.11 -12.21
C GLN A 248 -35.01 -54.64 -10.79
N ARG A 249 -35.53 -55.30 -9.76
CA ARG A 249 -35.14 -55.02 -8.36
C ARG A 249 -33.64 -55.19 -8.12
N ARG A 250 -33.01 -56.21 -8.71
CA ARG A 250 -31.56 -56.42 -8.61
C ARG A 250 -30.78 -55.32 -9.34
N GLU A 251 -31.27 -54.88 -10.49
CA GLU A 251 -30.69 -53.76 -11.26
C GLU A 251 -30.79 -52.44 -10.47
N ASP A 252 -31.95 -52.13 -9.90
CA ASP A 252 -32.17 -50.93 -9.08
C ASP A 252 -31.33 -50.95 -7.79
N GLU A 253 -31.16 -52.11 -7.15
CA GLU A 253 -30.28 -52.27 -6.00
C GLU A 253 -28.80 -52.08 -6.39
N ALA A 254 -28.38 -52.64 -7.53
CA ALA A 254 -27.02 -52.44 -8.04
C ALA A 254 -26.75 -50.96 -8.37
N TYR A 255 -27.74 -50.27 -8.95
CA TYR A 255 -27.64 -48.84 -9.26
C TYR A 255 -27.51 -48.00 -7.98
N ARG A 256 -28.36 -48.23 -6.97
CA ARG A 256 -28.26 -47.54 -5.67
C ARG A 256 -26.91 -47.74 -4.98
N ARG A 257 -26.36 -48.96 -5.03
CA ARG A 257 -25.01 -49.24 -4.49
C ARG A 257 -23.93 -48.48 -5.26
N PHE A 258 -24.08 -48.33 -6.57
CA PHE A 258 -23.16 -47.54 -7.39
C PHE A 258 -23.22 -46.05 -7.02
N GLU A 259 -24.41 -45.46 -6.91
CA GLU A 259 -24.57 -44.06 -6.50
C GLU A 259 -23.99 -43.79 -5.10
N GLU A 260 -24.22 -44.70 -4.14
CA GLU A 260 -23.65 -44.57 -2.80
C GLU A 260 -22.11 -44.63 -2.83
N ALA A 261 -21.53 -45.49 -3.67
CA ALA A 261 -20.08 -45.57 -3.85
C ALA A 261 -19.51 -44.29 -4.45
N VAL A 262 -20.17 -43.71 -5.48
CA VAL A 262 -19.76 -42.44 -6.08
C VAL A 262 -19.85 -41.29 -5.07
N ARG A 263 -20.91 -41.25 -4.25
CA ARG A 263 -21.06 -40.24 -3.19
C ARG A 263 -19.92 -40.35 -2.16
N LYS A 264 -19.60 -41.56 -1.70
CA LYS A 264 -18.50 -41.79 -0.74
C LYS A 264 -17.14 -41.39 -1.31
N ASP A 265 -16.86 -41.72 -2.58
CA ASP A 265 -15.63 -41.31 -3.26
C ASP A 265 -15.51 -39.78 -3.35
N LYS A 266 -16.62 -39.10 -3.69
CA LYS A 266 -16.69 -37.63 -3.72
C LYS A 266 -16.42 -37.01 -2.35
N GLU A 267 -17.03 -37.54 -1.29
CA GLU A 267 -16.78 -37.10 0.10
C GLU A 267 -15.34 -37.35 0.57
N GLU A 268 -14.73 -38.46 0.16
CA GLU A 268 -13.33 -38.76 0.49
C GLU A 268 -12.37 -37.83 -0.26
N ARG A 269 -12.64 -37.56 -1.54
CA ARG A 269 -11.89 -36.59 -2.33
C ARG A 269 -11.96 -35.19 -1.72
N GLN A 270 -13.16 -34.74 -1.35
CA GLN A 270 -13.34 -33.45 -0.69
C GLN A 270 -12.55 -33.36 0.62
N ARG A 271 -12.62 -34.41 1.46
CA ARG A 271 -11.83 -34.46 2.70
C ARG A 271 -10.33 -34.34 2.46
N ARG A 272 -9.80 -35.01 1.44
CA ARG A 272 -8.37 -34.91 1.08
C ARG A 272 -7.99 -33.50 0.61
N GLU A 273 -8.87 -32.84 -0.14
CA GLU A 273 -8.69 -31.46 -0.59
C GLU A 273 -8.74 -30.48 0.59
N ASP A 274 -9.70 -30.63 1.50
CA ASP A 274 -9.83 -29.80 2.71
C ASP A 274 -8.62 -29.98 3.65
N GLU A 275 -8.16 -31.20 3.85
CA GLU A 275 -6.93 -31.47 4.61
C GLU A 275 -5.69 -30.86 3.95
N ALA A 276 -5.59 -30.92 2.62
CA ALA A 276 -4.50 -30.30 1.88
C ALA A 276 -4.54 -28.77 2.00
N HIS A 277 -5.73 -28.18 1.93
CA HIS A 277 -5.96 -26.75 2.15
C HIS A 277 -5.52 -26.35 3.57
N HIS A 278 -6.00 -27.07 4.59
CA HIS A 278 -5.62 -26.81 5.99
C HIS A 278 -4.10 -26.92 6.21
N ARG A 279 -3.44 -27.95 5.64
CA ARG A 279 -1.98 -28.09 5.72
C ARG A 279 -1.25 -26.92 5.03
N SER A 280 -1.73 -26.47 3.87
CA SER A 280 -1.18 -25.32 3.14
C SER A 280 -1.34 -24.01 3.93
N GLU A 281 -2.51 -23.78 4.53
CA GLU A 281 -2.78 -22.62 5.37
C GLU A 281 -1.91 -22.62 6.64
N GLU A 282 -1.77 -23.76 7.29
CA GLU A 282 -0.93 -23.89 8.49
C GLU A 282 0.56 -23.65 8.16
N ALA A 283 1.04 -24.18 7.03
CA ALA A 283 2.39 -23.92 6.53
C ALA A 283 2.59 -22.42 6.23
N SER A 284 1.61 -21.78 5.59
CA SER A 284 1.62 -20.35 5.29
C SER A 284 1.62 -19.51 6.56
N ARG A 285 0.84 -19.90 7.58
CA ARG A 285 0.82 -19.23 8.90
C ARG A 285 2.18 -19.33 9.58
N LYS A 286 2.77 -20.52 9.65
CA LYS A 286 4.11 -20.74 10.22
C LYS A 286 5.18 -19.94 9.48
N ALA A 287 5.11 -19.87 8.14
CA ALA A 287 6.04 -19.06 7.35
C ALA A 287 5.91 -17.56 7.65
N ARG A 288 4.68 -17.04 7.82
CA ARG A 288 4.44 -15.63 8.21
C ARG A 288 4.95 -15.33 9.62
N GLU A 289 4.72 -16.24 10.57
CA GLU A 289 5.24 -16.12 11.94
C GLU A 289 6.77 -16.10 11.97
N GLU A 290 7.41 -16.97 11.18
CA GLU A 290 8.86 -17.01 11.04
C GLU A 290 9.43 -15.72 10.41
N GLN A 291 8.80 -15.24 9.33
CA GLN A 291 9.17 -13.95 8.73
C GLN A 291 9.01 -12.79 9.71
N ALA A 292 7.94 -12.78 10.50
CA ALA A 292 7.72 -11.76 11.54
C ALA A 292 8.78 -11.83 12.64
N ARG A 293 9.19 -13.04 13.05
CA ARG A 293 10.29 -13.23 14.02
C ARG A 293 11.61 -12.68 13.47
N GLN A 294 11.95 -13.04 12.23
CA GLN A 294 13.17 -12.55 11.57
C GLN A 294 13.15 -11.03 11.38
N ALA A 295 12.00 -10.44 11.07
CA ALA A 295 11.84 -8.99 10.97
C ALA A 295 12.09 -8.30 12.32
N ARG A 296 11.55 -8.84 13.42
CA ARG A 296 11.79 -8.32 14.78
C ARG A 296 13.27 -8.37 15.15
N GLU A 297 13.94 -9.48 14.89
CA GLU A 297 15.38 -9.62 15.13
C GLU A 297 16.22 -8.64 14.31
N ARG A 298 15.84 -8.38 13.05
CA ARG A 298 16.50 -7.37 12.21
C ARG A 298 16.36 -5.96 12.79
N ILE A 299 15.13 -5.59 13.16
CA ILE A 299 14.86 -4.28 13.78
C ILE A 299 15.67 -4.12 15.07
N GLU A 300 15.73 -5.14 15.92
CA GLU A 300 16.51 -5.10 17.16
C GLU A 300 18.01 -4.96 16.89
N LYS A 301 18.56 -5.72 15.93
CA LYS A 301 19.97 -5.59 15.52
C LYS A 301 20.28 -4.20 14.99
N GLU A 302 19.41 -3.61 14.19
CA GLU A 302 19.57 -2.23 13.69
C GLU A 302 19.49 -1.21 14.83
N ARG A 303 18.58 -1.38 15.79
CA ARG A 303 18.47 -0.55 17.00
C ARG A 303 19.77 -0.58 17.80
N LEU A 304 20.29 -1.76 18.11
CA LEU A 304 21.56 -1.93 18.84
C LEU A 304 22.75 -1.36 18.06
N ALA A 305 22.77 -1.52 16.73
CA ALA A 305 23.81 -0.92 15.88
C ALA A 305 23.74 0.61 15.89
N SER A 306 22.52 1.19 15.86
CA SER A 306 22.28 2.62 15.95
C SER A 306 22.74 3.18 17.30
N GLU A 307 22.37 2.52 18.41
CA GLU A 307 22.81 2.90 19.76
C GLU A 307 24.35 2.87 19.88
N LYS A 308 25.00 1.83 19.35
CA LYS A 308 26.46 1.74 19.34
C LYS A 308 27.09 2.88 18.53
N ARG A 309 26.53 3.24 17.37
CA ARG A 309 27.00 4.37 16.55
C ARG A 309 26.83 5.69 17.30
N ALA A 310 25.69 5.90 17.97
CA ALA A 310 25.44 7.09 18.77
C ALA A 310 26.44 7.23 19.92
N ARG A 311 26.74 6.13 20.64
CA ARG A 311 27.74 6.13 21.71
C ARG A 311 29.14 6.49 21.20
N LEU A 312 29.58 5.89 20.10
CA LEU A 312 30.87 6.21 19.48
C LEU A 312 30.94 7.67 19.01
N ALA A 313 29.84 8.22 18.49
CA ALA A 313 29.75 9.63 18.10
C ALA A 313 29.86 10.57 19.31
N GLN A 314 29.20 10.25 20.43
CA GLN A 314 29.31 11.01 21.69
C GLN A 314 30.75 10.97 22.24
N GLU A 315 31.39 9.80 22.29
CA GLU A 315 32.78 9.66 22.72
C GLU A 315 33.74 10.48 21.83
N ALA A 316 33.52 10.46 20.51
CA ALA A 316 34.31 11.26 19.56
C ALA A 316 34.09 12.78 19.74
N ALA A 317 32.85 13.21 19.99
CA ALA A 317 32.53 14.61 20.27
C ALA A 317 33.17 15.09 21.57
N GLU A 318 33.16 14.27 22.63
CA GLU A 318 33.81 14.58 23.90
C GLU A 318 35.33 14.69 23.75
N ARG A 319 35.97 13.78 22.99
CA ARG A 319 37.40 13.87 22.67
C ARG A 319 37.74 15.18 21.95
N LYS A 320 36.92 15.58 20.98
CA LYS A 320 37.07 16.87 20.27
C LYS A 320 36.91 18.05 21.23
N ARG A 321 35.93 18.02 22.15
CA ARG A 321 35.72 19.06 23.16
C ARG A 321 36.94 19.19 24.09
N LYS A 322 37.41 18.08 24.67
CA LYS A 322 38.61 18.06 25.52
C LYS A 322 39.86 18.54 24.79
N ALA A 323 40.01 18.20 23.50
CA ALA A 323 41.13 18.70 22.69
C ALA A 323 41.05 20.21 22.47
N LYS A 324 39.86 20.77 22.21
CA LYS A 324 39.64 22.22 22.11
C LYS A 324 39.90 22.94 23.45
N GLU A 325 39.49 22.34 24.55
CA GLU A 325 39.71 22.89 25.89
C GLU A 325 41.21 22.94 26.23
N ARG A 326 41.95 21.85 25.97
CA ARG A 326 43.41 21.83 26.13
C ARG A 326 44.12 22.88 25.27
N THR A 327 43.69 23.09 24.02
CA THR A 327 44.29 24.11 23.17
C THR A 327 43.94 25.53 23.62
N ALA A 328 42.73 25.76 24.12
CA ALA A 328 42.34 27.03 24.73
C ALA A 328 43.13 27.32 26.01
N GLU A 329 43.31 26.30 26.87
CA GLU A 329 44.10 26.41 28.09
C GLU A 329 45.58 26.71 27.78
N MET A 330 46.19 26.01 26.81
CA MET A 330 47.54 26.32 26.35
C MET A 330 47.67 27.78 25.87
N ARG A 331 46.70 28.28 25.11
CA ARG A 331 46.68 29.68 24.65
C ARG A 331 46.54 30.67 25.81
N SER A 332 45.66 30.38 26.77
CA SER A 332 45.47 31.21 27.96
C SER A 332 46.74 31.27 28.83
N ASN A 333 47.36 30.12 29.06
CA ASN A 333 48.62 30.02 29.80
C ASN A 333 49.76 30.77 29.07
N GLU A 334 49.83 30.66 27.74
CA GLU A 334 50.81 31.40 26.96
C GLU A 334 50.57 32.91 27.00
N ALA A 335 49.32 33.36 26.90
CA ALA A 335 48.97 34.78 27.03
C ALA A 335 49.34 35.33 28.41
N THR A 336 49.04 34.59 29.48
CA THR A 336 49.40 34.95 30.85
C THR A 336 50.92 35.05 31.03
N ARG A 337 51.67 34.11 30.44
CA ARG A 337 53.14 34.15 30.44
C ARG A 337 53.66 35.39 29.72
N ARG A 338 53.14 35.70 28.52
CA ARG A 338 53.54 36.89 27.75
C ARG A 338 53.26 38.18 28.52
N LEU A 339 52.10 38.29 29.16
CA LEU A 339 51.75 39.45 29.99
C LEU A 339 52.73 39.63 31.15
N ARG A 340 53.11 38.55 31.85
CA ARG A 340 54.11 38.62 32.92
C ARG A 340 55.48 39.07 32.40
N GLU A 341 55.92 38.54 31.26
CA GLU A 341 57.18 38.94 30.63
C GLU A 341 57.16 40.43 30.22
N GLU A 342 56.03 40.95 29.73
CA GLU A 342 55.86 42.37 29.39
C GLU A 342 55.86 43.26 30.64
N GLN A 343 55.15 42.87 31.70
CA GLN A 343 55.15 43.58 32.97
C GLN A 343 56.55 43.64 33.60
N GLU A 344 57.31 42.55 33.54
CA GLU A 344 58.69 42.52 34.03
C GLU A 344 59.58 43.48 33.23
N LYS A 345 59.51 43.46 31.89
CA LYS A 345 60.25 44.40 31.04
C LYS A 345 59.89 45.84 31.33
N ALA A 346 58.60 46.14 31.50
CA ALA A 346 58.11 47.48 31.84
C ALA A 346 58.62 47.94 33.22
N ALA A 347 58.63 47.06 34.22
CA ALA A 347 59.18 47.33 35.54
C ALA A 347 60.69 47.61 35.47
N GLN A 348 61.46 46.79 34.74
CA GLN A 348 62.89 47.01 34.53
C GLN A 348 63.16 48.38 33.86
N LEU A 349 62.37 48.74 32.85
CA LEU A 349 62.46 50.05 32.20
C LEU A 349 62.13 51.20 33.16
N ARG A 350 61.06 51.08 33.96
CA ARG A 350 60.67 52.09 34.94
C ARG A 350 61.77 52.31 35.98
N ILE A 351 62.32 51.24 36.55
CA ILE A 351 63.42 51.32 37.52
C ILE A 351 64.66 51.96 36.88
N ALA A 352 65.00 51.60 35.64
CA ALA A 352 66.15 52.17 34.96
C ALA A 352 65.98 53.66 34.64
N ARG A 353 64.78 54.10 34.24
CA ARG A 353 64.49 55.53 34.04
C ARG A 353 64.60 56.31 35.35
N ALA A 354 64.00 55.80 36.43
CA ALA A 354 64.10 56.43 37.74
C ALA A 354 65.55 56.51 38.25
N HIS A 355 66.39 55.51 37.97
CA HIS A 355 67.81 55.55 38.27
C HIS A 355 68.53 56.66 37.49
N ILE A 356 68.26 56.79 36.18
CA ILE A 356 68.83 57.86 35.34
C ILE A 356 68.42 59.24 35.87
N GLU A 357 67.13 59.43 36.16
CA GLU A 357 66.60 60.68 36.71
C GLU A 357 67.25 61.03 38.05
N ARG A 358 67.41 60.06 38.95
CA ARG A 358 68.13 60.28 40.22
C ARG A 358 69.57 60.75 40.00
N GLN A 359 70.30 60.14 39.06
CA GLN A 359 71.67 60.56 38.73
C GLN A 359 71.70 61.97 38.12
N GLN A 360 70.73 62.30 37.26
CA GLN A 360 70.57 63.65 36.69
C GLN A 360 70.30 64.70 37.78
N VAL A 361 69.34 64.44 38.69
CA VAL A 361 69.01 65.35 39.80
C VAL A 361 70.21 65.52 40.74
N ALA A 362 70.90 64.43 41.11
CA ALA A 362 72.09 64.50 41.95
C ALA A 362 73.20 65.35 41.30
N TYR A 363 73.38 65.22 39.98
CA TYR A 363 74.30 66.07 39.22
C TYR A 363 73.87 67.53 39.20
N MET A 364 72.59 67.82 38.97
CA MET A 364 72.03 69.18 39.00
C MET A 364 72.18 69.85 40.36
N GLN A 365 71.92 69.13 41.46
CA GLN A 365 72.13 69.62 42.82
C GLN A 365 73.62 69.93 43.08
N LYS A 366 74.53 69.08 42.59
CA LYS A 366 75.98 69.32 42.68
C LYS A 366 76.42 70.55 41.87
N LEU A 367 75.80 70.80 40.72
CA LEU A 367 76.04 72.04 39.96
C LEU A 367 75.53 73.28 40.70
N GLN A 368 74.35 73.22 41.31
CA GLN A 368 73.78 74.33 42.09
C GLN A 368 74.62 74.70 43.32
N THR A 369 75.15 73.71 44.04
CA THR A 369 76.03 73.97 45.19
C THR A 369 77.34 74.62 44.76
N LEU A 370 77.93 74.20 43.64
CA LEU A 370 79.12 74.81 43.06
C LEU A 370 78.87 76.27 42.62
N GLN A 371 77.73 76.53 41.97
CA GLN A 371 77.32 77.89 41.56
C GLN A 371 77.00 78.81 42.74
N SER A 372 76.56 78.26 43.87
CA SER A 372 76.30 79.04 45.09
C SER A 372 77.59 79.43 45.84
N SER A 373 78.68 78.67 45.65
CA SER A 373 79.99 78.95 46.27
C SER A 373 80.88 79.91 45.46
N GLU A 374 80.65 80.05 44.15
CA GLU A 374 81.36 80.97 43.27
C GLU A 374 80.39 82.07 42.80
N GLY A 375 80.50 83.27 43.37
CA GLY A 375 79.59 84.40 43.11
C GLY A 375 79.66 85.01 41.70
N LYS A 376 79.49 84.22 40.64
CA LYS A 376 79.32 84.67 39.25
C LYS A 376 78.28 83.82 38.54
N ARG A 377 77.13 84.43 38.20
CA ARG A 377 76.18 83.89 37.23
C ARG A 377 76.84 83.93 35.84
N ASN A 378 77.29 82.78 35.37
CA ASN A 378 77.68 82.61 33.98
C ASN A 378 76.44 82.12 33.22
N GLU A 379 75.95 82.93 32.26
CA GLU A 379 75.13 82.46 31.15
C GLU A 379 76.00 81.52 30.31
N GLN A 380 76.12 80.27 30.76
CA GLN A 380 76.78 79.24 30.00
C GLN A 380 75.72 78.40 29.29
N GLU A 381 75.92 78.32 27.98
CA GLU A 381 75.18 77.58 26.99
C GLU A 381 74.79 76.18 27.45
N GLN A 382 73.72 75.66 26.85
CA GLN A 382 73.26 74.29 26.96
C GLN A 382 74.33 73.29 26.46
N VAL A 383 75.41 73.10 27.22
CA VAL A 383 76.45 72.13 26.90
C VAL A 383 75.96 70.75 27.31
N GLU A 384 75.92 69.82 26.37
CA GLU A 384 75.57 68.41 26.61
C GLU A 384 76.59 67.78 27.56
N VAL A 385 76.11 67.26 28.69
CA VAL A 385 76.92 66.60 29.72
C VAL A 385 76.78 65.07 29.58
N VAL A 386 77.90 64.36 29.73
CA VAL A 386 77.90 62.89 29.78
C VAL A 386 77.98 62.44 31.23
N LEU A 387 76.91 61.82 31.73
CA LEU A 387 76.80 61.22 33.05
C LEU A 387 77.28 59.76 33.04
N ASP A 388 78.10 59.40 34.02
CA ASP A 388 78.37 58.00 34.32
C ASP A 388 77.22 57.42 35.15
N LEU A 389 76.38 56.64 34.49
CA LEU A 389 75.23 56.00 35.11
C LEU A 389 75.61 54.71 35.87
N GLY A 390 76.90 54.33 35.93
CA GLY A 390 77.34 53.12 36.65
C GLY A 390 76.88 51.79 36.02
N TRP A 391 76.51 51.82 34.73
CA TRP A 391 76.05 50.62 34.01
C TRP A 391 77.19 49.62 33.85
N LYS A 392 76.92 48.35 34.17
CA LYS A 392 77.93 47.29 34.09
C LYS A 392 77.93 46.63 32.72
N LYS A 393 79.12 46.47 32.14
CA LYS A 393 79.30 45.73 30.89
C LYS A 393 79.26 44.24 31.17
N ASP A 394 78.22 43.57 30.68
CA ASP A 394 78.08 42.12 30.78
C ASP A 394 78.47 41.46 29.44
N LYS A 395 79.58 40.72 29.46
CA LYS A 395 80.11 39.97 28.32
C LYS A 395 79.64 38.50 28.29
N ASN A 396 78.96 38.03 29.33
CA ASN A 396 78.62 36.62 29.53
C ASN A 396 77.19 36.26 29.12
N LYS A 397 76.26 37.21 29.09
CA LYS A 397 74.86 36.91 28.74
C LYS A 397 74.65 36.38 27.31
N ASN A 398 75.48 36.74 26.33
CA ASN A 398 75.38 36.21 24.96
C ASN A 398 76.08 34.86 24.74
N LYS A 399 77.02 34.46 25.60
CA LYS A 399 77.75 33.18 25.47
C LYS A 399 76.87 31.96 25.73
N LYS A 400 75.72 32.13 26.39
CA LYS A 400 74.77 31.04 26.70
C LYS A 400 73.76 30.75 25.57
N GLY A 401 73.96 31.30 24.37
CA GLY A 401 73.02 31.13 23.23
C GLY A 401 71.71 31.92 23.36
N ILE A 402 71.56 32.72 24.43
CA ILE A 402 70.39 33.57 24.68
C ILE A 402 70.53 34.84 23.84
N LYS A 403 69.66 35.00 22.83
CA LYS A 403 69.58 36.21 22.00
C LYS A 403 69.00 37.35 22.83
N LEU A 404 69.85 38.24 23.36
CA LEU A 404 69.41 39.40 24.13
C LEU A 404 68.81 40.49 23.22
N GLN A 405 67.79 41.19 23.72
CA GLN A 405 67.24 42.40 23.09
C GLN A 405 67.44 43.60 24.01
N CYS A 406 67.77 44.74 23.42
CA CYS A 406 67.81 46.01 24.14
C CYS A 406 66.39 46.41 24.54
N LEU A 407 66.14 46.66 25.83
CA LEU A 407 64.83 47.06 26.31
C LEU A 407 64.40 48.46 25.83
N PHE A 408 65.34 49.29 25.37
CA PHE A 408 65.09 50.69 25.00
C PHE A 408 64.82 50.89 23.52
N CYS A 409 65.43 50.10 22.64
CA CYS A 409 65.23 50.19 21.19
C CYS A 409 64.81 48.88 20.52
N ALA A 410 64.54 47.83 21.31
CA ALA A 410 64.22 46.47 20.85
C ALA A 410 65.28 45.80 19.95
N ALA A 411 66.39 46.48 19.64
CA ALA A 411 67.44 45.94 18.80
C ALA A 411 68.08 44.71 19.47
N ARG A 412 68.34 43.69 18.66
CA ARG A 412 69.07 42.49 19.09
C ARG A 412 70.51 42.86 19.43
N ILE A 413 71.02 42.36 20.56
CA ILE A 413 72.37 42.61 21.05
C ILE A 413 73.24 41.38 20.72
N GLU A 414 74.33 41.60 19.99
CA GLU A 414 75.14 40.50 19.44
C GLU A 414 76.44 40.20 20.20
N TYR A 415 77.01 41.16 20.91
CA TYR A 415 78.33 40.99 21.54
C TYR A 415 78.33 41.16 23.05
N TYR A 416 77.94 42.34 23.54
CA TYR A 416 77.91 42.66 24.97
C TYR A 416 76.74 43.58 25.26
N ALA A 417 76.19 43.44 26.47
CA ALA A 417 75.08 44.22 26.96
C ALA A 417 75.54 45.15 28.09
N TRP A 418 74.90 46.30 28.20
CA TRP A 418 75.03 47.16 29.38
C TRP A 418 73.83 46.93 30.28
N VAL A 419 74.09 46.66 31.56
CA VAL A 419 73.06 46.33 32.56
C VAL A 419 72.98 47.44 33.60
N CYS A 420 71.77 47.96 33.81
CA CYS A 420 71.47 48.93 34.86
C CYS A 420 71.66 48.29 36.25
N PRO A 421 72.38 48.95 37.19
CA PRO A 421 72.71 48.36 38.49
C PRO A 421 71.51 48.14 39.42
N GLU A 422 70.45 48.95 39.30
CA GLU A 422 69.32 48.92 40.24
C GLU A 422 68.10 48.14 39.72
N GLY A 423 67.97 47.98 38.40
CA GLY A 423 66.79 47.35 37.78
C GLY A 423 67.10 46.23 36.80
N GLY A 424 68.38 45.88 36.61
CA GLY A 424 68.78 44.81 35.69
C GLY A 424 68.47 45.06 34.21
N ALA A 425 67.94 46.24 33.85
CA ALA A 425 67.55 46.59 32.50
C ALA A 425 68.74 46.51 31.54
N VAL A 426 68.51 45.92 30.37
CA VAL A 426 69.55 45.66 29.37
C VAL A 426 69.48 46.70 28.23
N ALA A 427 70.60 47.40 27.97
CA ALA A 427 70.73 48.27 26.81
C ALA A 427 71.87 47.86 25.87
N CYS A 428 71.69 48.19 24.59
CA CYS A 428 72.76 48.17 23.61
C CYS A 428 73.70 49.37 23.83
N ASN A 429 74.90 49.31 23.26
CA ASN A 429 75.89 50.38 23.38
C ASN A 429 75.36 51.76 22.91
N PRO A 430 74.66 51.87 21.75
CA PRO A 430 74.05 53.14 21.34
C PRO A 430 73.04 53.71 22.35
N CYS A 431 72.14 52.87 22.87
CA CYS A 431 71.15 53.33 23.86
C CYS A 431 71.80 53.74 25.17
N LYS A 432 72.77 52.98 25.68
CA LYS A 432 73.53 53.36 26.87
C LYS A 432 74.19 54.74 26.68
N ASN A 433 74.84 54.95 25.53
CA ASN A 433 75.50 56.22 25.24
C ASN A 433 74.51 57.38 25.11
N ARG A 434 73.35 57.15 24.50
CA ARG A 434 72.27 58.15 24.42
C ARG A 434 71.70 58.50 25.80
N LEU A 435 71.46 57.50 26.64
CA LEU A 435 70.91 57.70 27.99
C LEU A 435 71.91 58.37 28.94
N SER A 436 73.21 58.17 28.72
CA SER A 436 74.28 58.86 29.46
C SER A 436 74.39 60.34 29.10
N ARG A 437 73.82 60.80 28.00
CA ARG A 437 73.89 62.21 27.60
C ARG A 437 72.68 62.97 28.15
N PHE A 438 72.93 64.11 28.75
CA PHE A 438 71.93 64.93 29.42
C PHE A 438 72.24 66.42 29.19
N VAL A 439 71.22 67.20 28.86
CA VAL A 439 71.33 68.66 28.76
C VAL A 439 70.67 69.26 30.00
N PRO A 440 71.43 69.90 30.91
CA PRO A 440 70.88 70.48 32.13
C PRO A 440 69.96 71.66 31.80
N VAL A 441 68.67 71.51 32.07
CA VAL A 441 67.70 72.61 31.95
C VAL A 441 67.73 73.40 33.26
N PRO A 442 67.93 74.73 33.24
CA PRO A 442 67.87 75.55 34.45
C PRO A 442 66.49 75.40 35.10
N LEU A 443 66.47 75.10 36.41
CA LEU A 443 65.24 75.10 37.21
C LEU A 443 64.63 76.51 37.17
N ARG A 444 63.62 76.71 36.33
CA ARG A 444 62.69 77.83 36.48
C ARG A 444 61.84 77.52 37.71
N ILE A 445 61.87 78.41 38.69
CA ILE A 445 60.95 78.37 39.84
C ILE A 445 59.55 78.46 39.25
N ALA A 446 58.80 77.37 39.29
CA ALA A 446 57.39 77.34 38.94
C ALA A 446 56.60 77.66 40.21
N GLU A 447 55.88 78.77 40.17
CA GLU A 447 54.76 79.02 41.07
C GLU A 447 53.72 77.91 40.84
N GLU A 448 53.11 77.47 41.93
CA GLU A 448 52.08 76.44 41.99
C GLU A 448 50.84 76.90 41.20
N GLU A 449 50.46 76.17 40.16
CA GLU A 449 49.07 76.12 39.70
C GLU A 449 48.63 74.65 39.67
N GLU A 450 47.88 74.27 40.69
CA GLU A 450 47.07 73.06 40.74
C GLU A 450 45.98 73.16 39.66
N GLY A 451 46.07 72.31 38.64
CA GLY A 451 45.04 72.12 37.63
C GLY A 451 44.66 70.65 37.54
N GLU A 452 43.51 70.33 38.13
CA GLU A 452 42.90 69.00 38.21
C GLU A 452 42.77 68.30 36.84
N GLU A 453 43.27 67.06 36.78
CA GLU A 453 42.98 66.07 35.74
C GLU A 453 41.55 65.54 35.95
N LYS A 454 40.60 65.86 35.05
CA LYS A 454 39.35 65.10 34.92
C LYS A 454 39.54 63.99 33.90
N ALA A 455 39.51 62.76 34.42
CA ALA A 455 39.31 61.55 33.66
C ALA A 455 37.81 61.42 33.32
N ASP A 456 37.47 61.45 32.04
CA ASP A 456 36.18 61.00 31.51
C ASP A 456 36.43 60.27 30.19
N GLY A 457 36.07 58.98 30.13
CA GLY A 457 36.26 58.16 28.94
C GLY A 457 35.93 56.68 29.10
N ASP A 458 34.87 56.35 29.85
CA ASP A 458 34.19 55.06 29.73
C ASP A 458 33.60 54.96 28.30
N VAL A 459 34.02 53.95 27.53
CA VAL A 459 33.37 53.57 26.28
C VAL A 459 32.69 52.23 26.50
N ASP A 460 31.35 52.32 26.54
CA ASP A 460 30.38 51.25 26.60
C ASP A 460 30.67 50.08 25.66
N GLU A 461 30.68 48.91 26.28
CA GLU A 461 30.62 47.58 25.70
C GLU A 461 29.20 47.31 25.17
N LYS A 462 28.98 47.47 23.86
CA LYS A 462 27.77 46.94 23.20
C LYS A 462 28.00 45.52 22.70
N VAL A 463 27.52 44.58 23.50
CA VAL A 463 27.05 43.26 23.09
C VAL A 463 26.11 43.41 21.89
N LYS A 464 26.44 42.75 20.78
CA LYS A 464 25.50 42.41 19.70
C LYS A 464 25.54 40.90 19.50
N ASP A 465 24.54 40.25 20.06
CA ASP A 465 24.06 38.96 19.58
C ASP A 465 23.54 39.12 18.15
N GLY A 466 23.93 38.16 17.30
CA GLY A 466 23.50 37.98 15.92
C GLY A 466 23.88 36.57 15.48
#